data_AF-A0A3S1Y3V5-F1
#
_entry.id   AF-A0A3S1Y3V5-F1
#
_cell.length_a   1.000
_cell.length_b   1.000
_cell.length_c   1.000
_cell.angle_alpha   90.00
_cell.angle_beta   90.00
_cell.angle_gamma   90.00
#
_symmetry.space_group_name_H-M   'P 1'
#
loop_
_entity.id
_entity.type
_entity.pdbx_description
1 polymer ?
#
loop_
_entity_poly.entity_id
_entity_poly.type
_entity_poly.pdbx_seq_one_letter_code
_entity_poly.pdbx_strand_id
1 'polypeptide(L)'
;MTAPRKPAAFRIEPEATSRQEAPETRRAQPGIHAQAETQRKPRAMKADVAMVIPAEVDVFDEPDIIAAEPPPAVAPRKRSLLGSIFFGAFGVLVSLAVGLWTDQLIRDLFARAEWLGWLAAAMAAVAVLALVVILIREFLAIARLAEVEKLQKRALDAIARDDPKAARSVVDELSAFVAAKPETAAG
;
A
#
# COMPACT_ATOMS: atom_id res chain seq x y z
N MET A 1 18.78 35.86 5.96
CA MET A 1 19.13 35.28 4.64
C MET A 1 20.16 34.20 4.87
N THR A 2 19.75 32.94 4.75
CA THR A 2 20.49 31.76 5.20
C THR A 2 21.22 31.15 3.99
N ALA A 3 22.56 31.09 4.03
CA ALA A 3 23.37 30.62 2.91
C ALA A 3 23.29 29.08 2.72
N PRO A 4 23.38 28.57 1.48
CA PRO A 4 23.12 27.17 1.15
C PRO A 4 24.26 26.23 1.57
N ARG A 5 23.93 25.11 2.22
CA ARG A 5 24.89 24.07 2.65
C ARG A 5 25.29 23.19 1.47
N LYS A 6 26.61 22.98 1.27
CA LYS A 6 27.16 22.02 0.30
C LYS A 6 27.16 20.60 0.87
N PRO A 7 26.93 19.55 0.06
CA PRO A 7 26.92 18.16 0.52
C PRO A 7 28.34 17.65 0.80
N ALA A 8 28.51 16.90 1.89
CA ALA A 8 29.75 16.22 2.24
C ALA A 8 29.75 14.79 1.65
N ALA A 9 30.72 14.50 0.78
CA ALA A 9 30.99 13.15 0.30
C ALA A 9 32.02 12.48 1.23
N PHE A 10 31.70 11.30 1.75
CA PHE A 10 32.59 10.52 2.59
C PHE A 10 33.36 9.50 1.73
N ARG A 11 34.67 9.42 1.95
CA ARG A 11 35.55 8.42 1.32
C ARG A 11 35.61 7.19 2.22
N ILE A 12 35.30 6.02 1.68
CA ILE A 12 35.37 4.74 2.40
C ILE A 12 36.75 4.14 2.10
N GLU A 13 37.63 4.13 3.09
CA GLU A 13 38.90 3.43 3.04
C GLU A 13 38.66 1.97 3.46
N PRO A 14 38.99 0.95 2.63
CA PRO A 14 38.79 -0.44 2.99
C PRO A 14 39.79 -0.92 4.04
N GLU A 15 39.26 -1.72 4.96
CA GLU A 15 39.88 -2.31 6.15
C GLU A 15 41.10 -3.21 5.84
N ALA A 16 42.04 -3.19 6.77
CA ALA A 16 43.41 -3.70 6.67
C ALA A 16 43.54 -5.23 6.57
N THR A 17 44.50 -5.69 5.77
CA THR A 17 45.14 -7.01 5.94
C THR A 17 46.60 -6.82 6.39
N SER A 18 46.77 -7.02 7.70
CA SER A 18 47.94 -7.51 8.45
C SER A 18 49.34 -7.59 7.80
N ARG A 19 50.26 -6.91 8.51
CA ARG A 19 51.55 -7.41 9.03
C ARG A 19 52.81 -7.23 8.17
N GLN A 20 53.59 -6.20 8.50
CA GLN A 20 55.05 -6.30 8.60
C GLN A 20 55.64 -5.13 9.41
N GLU A 21 55.92 -5.39 10.69
CA GLU A 21 56.98 -4.74 11.45
C GLU A 21 58.26 -5.58 11.29
N ALA A 22 59.36 -4.96 10.87
CA ALA A 22 60.70 -5.08 11.47
C ALA A 22 61.77 -4.51 10.52
N PRO A 23 62.63 -3.58 10.99
CA PRO A 23 63.79 -3.11 10.27
C PRO A 23 65.06 -3.87 10.64
N GLU A 24 66.09 -3.67 9.80
CA GLU A 24 67.53 -3.74 10.08
C GLU A 24 68.40 -4.83 9.42
N THR A 25 69.40 -4.28 8.74
CA THR A 25 70.79 -4.72 8.57
C THR A 25 71.16 -5.80 7.56
N ARG A 26 72.05 -5.35 6.64
CA ARG A 26 73.41 -5.89 6.37
C ARG A 26 73.66 -6.24 4.90
N ARG A 27 74.54 -5.41 4.29
CA ARG A 27 75.53 -5.70 3.23
C ARG A 27 75.41 -7.03 2.48
N ALA A 28 75.26 -6.97 1.16
CA ALA A 28 76.23 -7.42 0.13
C ALA A 28 75.54 -7.59 -1.25
N GLN A 29 76.01 -6.87 -2.25
CA GLN A 29 76.02 -7.31 -3.66
C GLN A 29 77.18 -8.32 -3.83
N PRO A 30 77.34 -9.12 -4.92
CA PRO A 30 76.66 -9.11 -6.22
C PRO A 30 76.35 -10.51 -6.82
N GLY A 31 75.67 -10.57 -7.97
CA GLY A 31 75.75 -11.72 -8.88
C GLY A 31 74.58 -11.80 -9.87
N ILE A 32 74.81 -11.48 -11.14
CA ILE A 32 75.10 -12.44 -12.25
C ILE A 32 73.83 -12.67 -13.09
N HIS A 33 73.81 -11.96 -14.23
CA HIS A 33 73.31 -12.35 -15.57
C HIS A 33 71.85 -12.81 -15.71
N ALA A 34 70.98 -12.02 -16.33
CA ALA A 34 70.79 -11.91 -17.78
C ALA A 34 70.30 -13.20 -18.45
N GLN A 35 69.05 -13.17 -18.93
CA GLN A 35 68.54 -13.81 -20.16
C GLN A 35 67.03 -13.48 -20.24
N ALA A 36 66.62 -12.57 -21.12
CA ALA A 36 66.40 -12.79 -22.55
C ALA A 36 65.34 -13.86 -22.82
N GLU A 37 64.19 -13.37 -23.25
CA GLU A 37 63.28 -13.96 -24.23
C GLU A 37 62.83 -15.42 -24.05
N THR A 38 61.55 -15.59 -23.73
CA THR A 38 60.74 -16.48 -24.55
C THR A 38 59.30 -15.98 -24.60
N GLN A 39 58.97 -15.35 -25.73
CA GLN A 39 57.63 -15.03 -26.17
C GLN A 39 56.76 -16.30 -26.13
N ARG A 40 55.83 -16.37 -25.17
CA ARG A 40 54.82 -17.44 -25.14
C ARG A 40 53.61 -17.03 -25.97
N LYS A 41 53.37 -17.78 -27.05
CA LYS A 41 52.19 -17.65 -27.92
C LYS A 41 50.89 -17.81 -27.10
N PRO A 42 49.82 -17.05 -27.40
CA PRO A 42 48.57 -17.11 -26.64
C PRO A 42 47.88 -18.45 -26.83
N ARG A 43 47.58 -19.13 -25.72
CA ARG A 43 46.68 -20.29 -25.68
C ARG A 43 45.24 -19.77 -25.67
N ALA A 44 44.44 -20.15 -26.66
CA ALA A 44 43.00 -19.93 -26.65
C ALA A 44 42.40 -20.63 -25.42
N MET A 45 41.82 -19.85 -24.50
CA MET A 45 40.99 -20.40 -23.43
C MET A 45 39.69 -20.88 -24.06
N LYS A 46 39.33 -22.14 -23.80
CA LYS A 46 38.03 -22.68 -24.17
C LYS A 46 36.97 -21.84 -23.46
N ALA A 47 35.95 -21.42 -24.20
CA ALA A 47 34.76 -20.80 -23.62
C ALA A 47 34.16 -21.80 -22.64
N ASP A 48 34.36 -21.53 -21.35
CA ASP A 48 33.59 -22.17 -20.31
C ASP A 48 32.15 -21.75 -20.57
N VAL A 49 31.34 -22.72 -20.96
CA VAL A 49 29.92 -22.52 -21.23
C VAL A 49 29.32 -22.17 -19.89
N ALA A 50 29.18 -20.87 -19.63
CA ALA A 50 28.42 -20.36 -18.51
C ALA A 50 27.01 -20.93 -18.66
N MET A 51 26.73 -21.97 -17.89
CA MET A 51 25.41 -22.55 -17.76
C MET A 51 24.53 -21.46 -17.15
N VAL A 52 23.86 -20.70 -18.02
CA VAL A 52 22.78 -19.81 -17.64
C VAL A 52 21.68 -20.72 -17.13
N ILE A 53 21.55 -20.82 -15.81
CA ILE A 53 20.34 -21.35 -15.20
C ILE A 53 19.29 -20.28 -15.47
N PRO A 54 18.31 -20.51 -16.38
CA PRO A 54 17.20 -19.60 -16.50
C PRO A 54 16.53 -19.52 -15.13
N ALA A 55 16.27 -18.31 -14.63
CA ALA A 55 15.45 -18.17 -13.44
C ALA A 55 14.10 -18.85 -13.73
N GLU A 56 13.70 -19.83 -12.92
CA GLU A 56 12.49 -20.65 -13.09
C GLU A 56 11.16 -19.87 -13.04
N VAL A 57 11.21 -18.53 -13.03
CA VAL A 57 10.04 -17.67 -13.12
C VAL A 57 10.31 -16.60 -14.17
N ASP A 58 9.89 -16.86 -15.40
CA ASP A 58 9.73 -15.83 -16.42
C ASP A 58 8.51 -14.98 -16.03
N VAL A 59 8.75 -13.71 -15.71
CA VAL A 59 7.69 -12.74 -15.36
C VAL A 59 6.91 -12.28 -16.60
N PHE A 60 7.42 -12.58 -17.80
CA PHE A 60 6.83 -12.25 -19.10
C PHE A 60 6.26 -13.46 -19.84
N ASP A 61 6.43 -14.68 -19.33
CA ASP A 61 5.53 -15.77 -19.70
C ASP A 61 4.15 -15.37 -19.21
N GLU A 62 3.26 -15.10 -20.16
CA GLU A 62 1.85 -14.85 -19.89
C GLU A 62 1.39 -16.01 -18.98
N PRO A 63 1.01 -15.74 -17.72
CA PRO A 63 0.52 -16.81 -16.87
C PRO A 63 -0.61 -17.46 -17.64
N ASP A 64 -0.64 -18.78 -17.73
CA ASP A 64 -1.75 -19.53 -18.34
C ASP A 64 -3.06 -19.12 -17.63
N ILE A 65 -3.68 -18.03 -18.08
CA ILE A 65 -5.00 -17.56 -17.62
C ILE A 65 -6.07 -18.50 -18.19
N ILE A 66 -5.69 -19.41 -19.08
CA ILE A 66 -6.55 -20.40 -19.74
C ILE A 66 -6.64 -21.70 -18.92
N ALA A 67 -6.69 -21.62 -17.59
CA ALA A 67 -7.18 -22.73 -16.76
C ALA A 67 -7.63 -22.30 -15.36
N ALA A 68 -7.76 -20.99 -15.09
CA ALA A 68 -8.46 -20.55 -13.89
C ALA A 68 -9.96 -20.72 -14.14
N GLU A 69 -10.45 -21.95 -13.94
CA GLU A 69 -11.88 -22.22 -13.79
C GLU A 69 -12.44 -21.14 -12.87
N PRO A 70 -13.41 -20.32 -13.33
CA PRO A 70 -13.91 -19.21 -12.54
C PRO A 70 -14.38 -19.80 -11.21
N PRO A 71 -13.89 -19.28 -10.06
CA PRO A 71 -14.29 -19.82 -8.77
C PRO A 71 -15.82 -19.90 -8.73
N PRO A 72 -16.39 -21.02 -8.27
CA PRO A 72 -17.83 -21.24 -8.32
C PRO A 72 -18.53 -20.02 -7.72
N ALA A 73 -19.47 -19.45 -8.47
CA ALA A 73 -20.17 -18.24 -8.10
C ALA A 73 -20.66 -18.37 -6.65
N VAL A 74 -19.98 -17.67 -5.73
CA VAL A 74 -20.27 -17.77 -4.31
C VAL A 74 -21.71 -17.30 -4.13
N ALA A 75 -22.60 -18.22 -3.73
CA ALA A 75 -24.01 -17.90 -3.59
C ALA A 75 -24.15 -16.65 -2.71
N PRO A 76 -24.95 -15.64 -3.13
CA PRO A 76 -25.05 -14.37 -2.41
C PRO A 76 -25.44 -14.65 -0.97
N ARG A 77 -24.55 -14.29 -0.03
CA ARG A 77 -24.73 -14.58 1.40
C ARG A 77 -26.01 -13.87 1.87
N LYS A 78 -27.06 -14.64 2.12
CA LYS A 78 -28.34 -14.09 2.57
C LYS A 78 -28.15 -13.48 3.95
N ARG A 79 -28.20 -12.15 4.03
CA ARG A 79 -28.18 -11.39 5.28
C ARG A 79 -29.39 -11.85 6.12
N SER A 80 -29.14 -12.35 7.34
CA SER A 80 -30.23 -12.77 8.23
C SER A 80 -31.04 -11.55 8.68
N LEU A 81 -32.33 -11.52 8.35
CA LEU A 81 -33.25 -10.46 8.77
C LEU A 81 -33.30 -10.31 10.29
N LEU A 82 -33.33 -11.43 11.02
CA LEU A 82 -33.27 -11.45 12.47
C LEU A 82 -31.98 -10.84 13.02
N GLY A 83 -30.84 -11.13 12.37
CA GLY A 83 -29.55 -10.53 12.74
C GLY A 83 -29.56 -9.01 12.56
N SER A 84 -30.06 -8.53 11.42
CA SER A 84 -30.18 -7.08 11.17
C SER A 84 -31.09 -6.39 12.18
N ILE A 85 -32.20 -7.02 12.57
CA ILE A 85 -33.13 -6.48 13.58
C ILE A 85 -32.48 -6.47 14.96
N PHE A 86 -31.83 -7.57 15.36
CA PHE A 86 -31.15 -7.68 16.64
C PHE A 86 -30.05 -6.62 16.78
N PHE A 87 -29.14 -6.51 15.80
CA PHE A 87 -28.08 -5.51 15.84
C PHE A 87 -28.61 -4.07 15.74
N GLY A 88 -29.69 -3.85 14.99
CA GLY A 88 -30.39 -2.57 14.98
C GLY A 88 -30.96 -2.19 16.35
N ALA A 89 -31.72 -3.10 16.97
CA ALA A 89 -32.30 -2.89 18.30
C ALA A 89 -31.21 -2.76 19.38
N PHE A 90 -30.17 -3.59 19.34
CA PHE A 90 -29.04 -3.52 20.23
C PHE A 90 -28.28 -2.19 20.10
N GLY A 91 -28.05 -1.74 18.86
CA GLY A 91 -27.44 -0.42 18.60
C GLY A 91 -28.27 0.73 19.16
N VAL A 92 -29.60 0.69 19.03
CA VAL A 92 -30.51 1.67 19.63
C VAL A 92 -30.43 1.64 21.16
N LEU A 93 -30.46 0.45 21.77
CA LEU A 93 -30.33 0.30 23.22
C LEU A 93 -29.01 0.86 23.75
N VAL A 94 -27.89 0.54 23.10
CA VAL A 94 -26.56 1.06 23.46
C VAL A 94 -26.51 2.57 23.30
N SER A 95 -27.04 3.10 22.19
CA SER A 95 -27.09 4.55 21.96
C SER A 95 -27.90 5.28 23.04
N LEU A 96 -29.04 4.70 23.45
CA LEU A 96 -29.87 5.26 24.51
C LEU A 96 -29.17 5.19 25.87
N ALA A 97 -28.50 4.07 26.18
CA ALA A 97 -27.74 3.92 27.41
C ALA A 97 -26.62 4.96 27.52
N VAL A 98 -25.83 5.12 26.46
CA VAL A 98 -24.76 6.13 26.40
C VAL A 98 -25.34 7.55 26.45
N GLY A 99 -26.45 7.79 25.75
CA GLY A 99 -27.15 9.08 25.76
C GLY A 99 -27.62 9.48 27.15
N LEU A 100 -28.33 8.57 27.84
CA LEU A 100 -28.81 8.80 29.21
C LEU A 100 -27.65 8.96 30.20
N TRP A 101 -26.58 8.18 30.06
CA TRP A 101 -25.39 8.32 30.89
C TRP A 101 -24.72 9.69 30.72
N THR A 102 -24.56 10.13 29.46
CA THR A 102 -23.99 11.45 29.15
C THR A 102 -24.88 12.57 29.70
N ASP A 103 -26.18 12.44 29.55
CA ASP A 103 -27.18 13.40 30.03
C ASP A 103 -27.22 13.47 31.57
N GLN A 104 -27.11 12.33 32.27
CA GLN A 104 -26.91 12.28 33.71
C GLN A 104 -25.59 12.92 34.13
N LEU A 105 -24.48 12.61 33.44
CA LEU A 105 -23.17 13.19 33.71
C LEU A 105 -23.21 14.72 33.59
N ILE A 106 -23.81 15.25 32.53
CA ILE A 106 -23.95 16.70 32.33
C ILE A 106 -24.74 17.33 33.49
N ARG A 107 -25.86 16.72 33.88
CA ARG A 107 -26.67 17.20 35.03
C ARG A 107 -25.89 17.16 36.35
N ASP A 108 -25.15 16.09 36.60
CA ASP A 108 -24.31 15.95 37.80
C ASP A 108 -23.21 17.02 37.83
N LEU A 109 -22.66 17.38 36.66
CA LEU A 109 -21.68 18.46 36.54
C LEU A 109 -22.29 19.83 36.80
N PHE A 110 -23.47 20.11 36.24
CA PHE A 110 -24.21 21.35 36.53
C PHE A 110 -24.56 21.48 38.01
N ALA A 111 -24.95 20.39 38.67
CA ALA A 111 -25.28 20.38 40.09
C ALA A 111 -24.06 20.69 40.99
N ARG A 112 -22.85 20.38 40.51
CA ARG A 112 -21.59 20.66 41.22
C ARG A 112 -21.07 22.07 40.96
N ALA A 113 -21.03 22.47 39.71
CA ALA A 113 -20.61 23.81 39.30
C ALA A 113 -21.14 24.13 37.89
N GLU A 114 -21.75 25.30 37.74
CA GLU A 114 -22.40 25.70 36.47
C GLU A 114 -21.42 25.73 35.29
N TRP A 115 -20.18 26.18 35.50
CA TRP A 115 -19.18 26.27 34.45
C TRP A 115 -18.73 24.90 33.91
N LEU A 116 -18.74 23.85 34.75
CA LEU A 116 -18.44 22.47 34.34
C LEU A 116 -19.54 21.93 33.42
N GLY A 117 -20.80 22.25 33.71
CA GLY A 117 -21.94 21.84 32.92
C GLY A 117 -21.87 22.38 31.49
N TRP A 118 -21.56 23.67 31.34
CA TRP A 118 -21.36 24.29 30.02
C TRP A 118 -20.21 23.66 29.24
N LEU A 119 -19.08 23.37 29.90
CA LEU A 119 -17.96 22.67 29.28
C LEU A 119 -18.37 21.27 28.78
N ALA A 120 -19.08 20.50 29.61
CA ALA A 120 -19.55 19.17 29.25
C ALA A 120 -20.56 19.19 28.10
N ALA A 121 -21.50 20.14 28.12
CA ALA A 121 -22.48 20.33 27.05
C ALA A 121 -21.80 20.70 25.71
N ALA A 122 -20.80 21.59 25.74
CA ALA A 122 -20.02 21.95 24.56
C ALA A 122 -19.25 20.74 24.00
N MET A 123 -18.59 19.96 24.86
CA MET A 123 -17.87 18.75 24.44
C MET A 123 -18.81 17.69 23.87
N ALA A 124 -19.99 17.50 24.46
CA ALA A 124 -21.02 16.60 23.93
C ALA A 124 -21.49 17.05 22.54
N ALA A 125 -21.73 18.35 22.34
CA ALA A 125 -22.11 18.89 21.03
C ALA A 125 -21.02 18.66 19.98
N VAL A 126 -19.75 18.89 20.32
CA VAL A 126 -18.61 18.62 19.42
C VAL A 126 -18.50 17.13 19.10
N ALA A 127 -18.69 16.24 20.09
CA ALA A 127 -18.66 14.80 19.88
C ALA A 127 -19.76 14.34 18.92
N VAL A 128 -21.00 14.84 19.06
CA VAL A 128 -22.09 14.54 18.13
C VAL A 128 -21.77 15.05 16.73
N LEU A 129 -21.26 16.28 16.61
CA LEU A 129 -20.90 16.85 15.30
C LEU A 129 -19.79 16.05 14.62
N ALA A 130 -18.75 15.66 15.36
CA ALA A 130 -17.69 14.80 14.86
C ALA A 130 -18.21 13.43 14.42
N LEU A 131 -19.10 12.81 15.21
CA LEU A 131 -19.74 11.54 14.86
C LEU A 131 -20.51 11.66 13.53
N VAL A 132 -21.30 12.72 13.35
CA VAL A 132 -22.04 12.97 12.10
C VAL A 132 -21.09 13.10 10.90
N VAL A 133 -20.01 13.88 11.04
CA VAL A 133 -19.01 14.04 9.98
C VAL A 133 -18.34 12.70 9.63
N ILE A 134 -17.99 11.89 10.63
CA ILE A 134 -17.41 10.56 10.41
C ILE A 134 -18.41 9.65 9.69
N LEU A 135 -19.66 9.62 10.13
CA LEU A 135 -20.70 8.82 9.48
C LEU A 135 -20.89 9.23 8.02
N ILE A 136 -21.01 10.53 7.73
CA ILE A 136 -21.13 11.03 6.35
C ILE A 136 -19.92 10.60 5.51
N ARG A 137 -18.70 10.77 6.04
CA ARG A 137 -17.47 10.35 5.36
C ARG A 137 -17.47 8.85 5.07
N GLU A 138 -17.92 8.03 6.02
CA GLU A 138 -17.96 6.58 5.87
C GLU A 138 -19.05 6.14 4.88
N PHE A 139 -20.24 6.74 4.92
CA PHE A 139 -21.28 6.49 3.93
C PHE A 139 -20.83 6.87 2.53
N LEU A 140 -20.08 7.96 2.36
CA LEU A 140 -19.46 8.33 1.09
C LEU A 140 -18.38 7.31 0.66
N ALA A 141 -17.56 6.83 1.60
CA ALA A 141 -16.56 5.80 1.33
C ALA A 141 -17.19 4.47 0.89
N ILE A 142 -18.27 4.05 1.54
CA ILE A 142 -19.02 2.83 1.19
C ILE A 142 -19.77 3.00 -0.13
N ALA A 143 -20.38 4.17 -0.38
CA ALA A 143 -21.07 4.46 -1.64
C ALA A 143 -20.12 4.31 -2.84
N ARG A 144 -18.87 4.74 -2.68
CA ARG A 144 -17.82 4.59 -3.71
C ARG A 144 -17.51 3.12 -4.04
N LEU A 145 -17.61 2.21 -3.09
CA LEU A 145 -17.45 0.77 -3.33
C LEU A 145 -18.69 0.17 -4.02
N ALA A 146 -19.88 0.63 -3.64
CA ALA A 146 -21.14 0.14 -4.21
C ALA A 146 -21.35 0.52 -5.69
N GLU A 147 -20.78 1.64 -6.14
CA GLU A 147 -20.79 2.03 -7.55
C GLU A 147 -20.09 1.00 -8.44
N VAL A 148 -18.96 0.45 -7.98
CA VAL A 148 -18.17 -0.54 -8.75
C VAL A 148 -18.98 -1.81 -8.97
N GLU A 149 -19.64 -2.33 -7.93
CA GLU A 149 -20.44 -3.55 -8.01
C GLU A 149 -21.67 -3.35 -8.91
N LYS A 150 -22.29 -2.16 -8.86
CA LYS A 150 -23.44 -1.80 -9.71
C LYS A 150 -23.04 -1.68 -11.19
N LEU A 151 -21.87 -1.10 -11.46
CA LEU A 151 -21.32 -0.97 -12.81
C LEU A 151 -20.91 -2.34 -13.36
N GLN A 152 -20.26 -3.18 -12.54
CA GLN A 152 -19.91 -4.56 -12.89
C GLN A 152 -21.17 -5.38 -13.23
N LYS A 153 -22.23 -5.25 -12.44
CA LYS A 153 -23.48 -5.97 -12.68
C LYS A 153 -24.20 -5.51 -13.95
N ARG A 154 -24.18 -4.21 -14.26
CA ARG A 154 -24.71 -3.68 -15.52
C ARG A 154 -23.88 -4.08 -16.74
N ALA A 155 -22.56 -4.15 -16.61
CA ALA A 155 -21.67 -4.63 -17.66
C ALA A 155 -21.97 -6.09 -18.02
N LEU A 156 -22.12 -6.95 -17.00
CA LEU A 156 -22.49 -8.35 -17.19
C LEU A 156 -23.89 -8.51 -17.81
N ASP A 157 -24.86 -7.67 -17.43
CA ASP A 157 -26.21 -7.69 -18.01
C ASP A 157 -26.23 -7.18 -19.47
N ALA A 158 -25.40 -6.19 -19.81
CA ALA A 158 -25.25 -5.70 -21.18
C ALA A 158 -24.61 -6.74 -22.11
N ILE A 159 -23.62 -7.49 -21.61
CA ILE A 159 -23.02 -8.63 -22.31
C ILE A 159 -24.04 -9.76 -22.46
N ALA A 160 -24.77 -10.10 -21.40
CA ALA A 160 -25.79 -11.16 -21.45
C ALA A 160 -26.96 -10.85 -22.41
N ARG A 161 -27.23 -9.57 -22.66
CA ARG A 161 -28.32 -9.12 -23.54
C ARG A 161 -27.86 -8.70 -24.95
N ASP A 162 -26.56 -8.75 -25.24
CA ASP A 162 -25.96 -8.26 -26.50
C ASP A 162 -26.47 -6.86 -26.89
N ASP A 163 -26.65 -5.96 -25.91
CA ASP A 163 -27.13 -4.60 -26.14
C ASP A 163 -25.95 -3.61 -26.27
N PRO A 164 -25.60 -3.16 -27.49
CA PRO A 164 -24.47 -2.26 -27.70
C PRO A 164 -24.71 -0.86 -27.13
N LYS A 165 -25.96 -0.47 -26.90
CA LYS A 165 -26.30 0.84 -26.30
C LYS A 165 -26.08 0.80 -24.79
N ALA A 166 -26.45 -0.30 -24.13
CA ALA A 166 -26.18 -0.53 -22.72
C ALA A 166 -24.67 -0.66 -22.45
N ALA A 167 -23.92 -1.32 -23.34
CA ALA A 167 -22.46 -1.41 -23.25
C ALA A 167 -21.79 -0.03 -23.31
N ARG A 168 -22.23 0.85 -24.23
CA ARG A 168 -21.71 2.22 -24.33
C ARG A 168 -22.02 3.07 -23.10
N SER A 169 -23.21 2.97 -22.52
CA SER A 169 -23.51 3.75 -21.31
C SER A 169 -22.69 3.30 -20.10
N VAL A 170 -22.36 2.01 -20.01
CA VAL A 170 -21.44 1.47 -18.98
C VAL A 170 -20.03 2.04 -19.17
N VAL A 171 -19.54 2.15 -20.41
CA VAL A 171 -18.23 2.75 -20.72
C VAL A 171 -18.21 4.25 -20.40
N ASP A 172 -19.28 4.99 -20.69
CA ASP A 172 -19.39 6.41 -20.35
C ASP A 172 -19.43 6.64 -18.83
N GLU A 173 -20.20 5.84 -18.08
CA GLU A 173 -20.22 5.87 -16.60
C GLU A 173 -18.83 5.53 -16.03
N LEU A 174 -18.13 4.54 -16.58
CA LEU A 174 -16.77 4.18 -16.18
C LEU A 174 -15.78 5.33 -16.45
N SER A 175 -15.88 5.95 -17.62
CA SER A 175 -15.01 7.06 -18.02
C SER A 175 -15.22 8.28 -17.14
N ALA A 176 -16.47 8.61 -16.80
CA ALA A 176 -16.80 9.69 -15.87
C ALA A 176 -16.31 9.39 -14.45
N PHE A 177 -16.44 8.15 -13.97
CA PHE A 177 -15.96 7.71 -12.66
C PHE A 177 -14.43 7.81 -12.55
N VAL A 178 -13.71 7.39 -13.60
CA VAL A 178 -12.25 7.50 -13.68
C VAL A 178 -11.83 8.97 -13.79
N ALA A 179 -12.50 9.78 -14.61
CA ALA A 179 -12.18 11.20 -14.78
C ALA A 179 -12.38 12.03 -13.50
N ALA A 180 -13.30 11.63 -12.62
CA ALA A 180 -13.50 12.25 -11.31
C ALA A 180 -12.38 11.94 -10.30
N LYS A 181 -11.43 11.05 -10.64
CA LYS A 181 -10.31 10.69 -9.77
C LYS A 181 -9.17 11.72 -9.96
N PRO A 182 -8.74 12.42 -8.90
CA PRO A 182 -7.63 13.39 -9.00
C PRO A 182 -6.30 12.74 -9.38
N GLU A 183 -6.21 11.41 -9.26
CA GLU A 183 -5.03 10.59 -9.57
C GLU A 183 -4.84 10.35 -11.07
N THR A 184 -5.85 10.62 -11.91
CA THR A 184 -5.75 10.58 -13.38
C THR A 184 -5.60 11.97 -14.01
N ALA A 185 -5.46 13.02 -13.20
CA ALA A 185 -5.20 14.37 -13.70
C ALA A 185 -3.76 14.57 -14.19
N ALA A 186 -2.86 13.63 -13.86
CA ALA A 186 -1.46 13.65 -14.28
C ALA A 186 -1.21 12.60 -15.36
N GLY A 187 -1.74 12.84 -16.57
CA GLY A 187 -1.29 12.24 -17.84
C GLY A 187 -1.39 10.73 -17.98
#